data_AF-A0A8B6UX91-F1
#
_entry.id   AF-A0A8B6UX91-F1
#
_cell.length_a   1.000
_cell.length_b   1.000
_cell.length_c   1.000
_cell.angle_alpha   90.00
_cell.angle_beta   90.00
_cell.angle_gamma   90.00
#
_symmetry.space_group_name_H-M   'P 1'
#
loop_
_entity.id
_entity.type
_entity.pdbx_description
1 polymer ?
#
loop_
_entity_poly.entity_id
_entity_poly.type
_entity_poly.pdbx_seq_one_letter_code
_entity_poly.pdbx_strand_id
1 'polypeptide(L)'
;MFEFIESDDADLALQYSLEDPNTPFPDIWHWGALKQCLLIIRKEQEDIGWALCATFLSDLHLHKFFIRPDFRGRGVSVAAAESLVHHLIEHGLSFCIAVIDDRSERMWSKALSSIPHRRYNEDTFFVGD
;
A
#
# COMPACT_ATOMS: atom_id res chain seq x y z
N MET A 1 -17.24 3.69 -0.62
CA MET A 1 -16.58 2.71 -1.51
C MET A 1 -15.22 3.31 -1.87
N PHE A 2 -14.15 2.51 -1.85
CA PHE A 2 -12.81 2.96 -2.23
C PHE A 2 -12.54 2.58 -3.69
N GLU A 3 -11.84 3.44 -4.39
CA GLU A 3 -11.36 3.22 -5.76
C GLU A 3 -9.83 3.26 -5.76
N PHE A 4 -9.21 2.43 -6.60
CA PHE A 4 -7.76 2.34 -6.77
C PHE A 4 -7.41 2.68 -8.20
N ILE A 5 -6.60 3.72 -8.41
CA ILE A 5 -6.21 4.21 -9.73
C ILE A 5 -4.70 4.03 -9.89
N GLU A 6 -4.28 3.20 -10.84
CA GLU A 6 -2.87 3.06 -11.21
C GLU A 6 -2.38 4.35 -11.87
N SER A 7 -1.27 4.88 -11.36
CA SER A 7 -0.58 6.04 -11.89
C SER A 7 0.82 5.64 -12.35
N ASP A 8 1.09 5.92 -13.62
CA ASP A 8 2.42 5.82 -14.24
C ASP A 8 3.21 7.14 -14.11
N ASP A 9 2.66 8.13 -13.41
CA ASP A 9 3.24 9.46 -13.30
C ASP A 9 4.22 9.53 -12.11
N ALA A 10 5.51 9.54 -12.45
CA ALA A 10 6.59 9.63 -11.48
C ALA A 10 6.59 10.95 -10.69
N ASP A 11 6.06 12.05 -11.26
CA ASP A 11 5.99 13.35 -10.59
C ASP A 11 4.92 13.35 -9.49
N LEU A 12 3.83 12.62 -9.71
CA LEU A 12 2.78 12.37 -8.71
C LEU A 12 3.33 11.60 -7.50
N ALA A 13 4.14 10.56 -7.74
CA ALA A 13 4.82 9.86 -6.67
C ALA A 13 5.74 10.81 -5.88
N LEU A 14 6.54 11.63 -6.56
CA LEU A 14 7.41 12.59 -5.89
C LEU A 14 6.61 13.59 -5.02
N GLN A 15 5.49 14.11 -5.54
CA GLN A 15 4.60 14.98 -4.78
C GLN A 15 4.08 14.29 -3.50
N TYR A 16 3.70 13.01 -3.60
CA TYR A 16 3.21 12.26 -2.45
C TYR A 16 4.29 11.89 -1.42
N SER A 17 5.58 11.82 -1.78
CA SER A 17 6.63 11.69 -0.74
C SER A 17 6.74 12.93 0.13
N LEU A 18 6.45 14.11 -0.43
CA LEU A 18 6.52 15.34 0.33
C LEU A 18 5.41 15.42 1.38
N GLU A 19 4.30 14.70 1.18
CA GLU A 19 3.19 14.61 2.14
C GLU A 19 3.51 13.71 3.34
N ASP A 20 4.53 12.85 3.24
CA ASP A 20 5.03 12.03 4.35
C ASP A 20 6.57 12.06 4.43
N PRO A 21 7.15 12.97 5.22
CA PRO A 21 8.60 13.19 5.26
C PRO A 21 9.39 12.00 5.81
N ASN A 22 8.72 11.03 6.47
CA ASN A 22 9.34 9.79 6.94
C ASN A 22 9.39 8.72 5.84
N THR A 23 8.85 9.04 4.67
CA THR A 23 8.60 8.10 3.61
C THR A 23 9.31 8.59 2.35
N PRO A 24 10.66 8.69 2.34
CA PRO A 24 11.36 8.96 1.09
C PRO A 24 10.96 7.87 0.11
N PHE A 25 10.42 8.21 -1.07
CA PHE A 25 10.42 7.24 -2.17
C PHE A 25 11.89 6.84 -2.29
N PRO A 26 12.25 5.57 -2.06
CA PRO A 26 13.63 5.19 -2.30
C PRO A 26 13.94 5.55 -3.75
N ASP A 27 15.21 5.71 -4.09
CA ASP A 27 15.64 6.00 -5.47
C ASP A 27 15.46 4.75 -6.39
N ILE A 28 14.41 3.97 -6.12
CA ILE A 28 14.05 2.67 -6.67
C ILE A 28 13.53 2.76 -8.10
N TRP A 29 13.23 3.95 -8.62
CA TRP A 29 12.93 4.14 -10.05
C TRP A 29 14.08 3.67 -10.96
N HIS A 30 15.29 3.49 -10.41
CA HIS A 30 16.47 3.04 -11.13
C HIS A 30 16.73 1.53 -11.07
N TRP A 31 15.91 0.74 -10.37
CA TRP A 31 16.08 -0.71 -10.30
C TRP A 31 15.43 -1.34 -11.53
N GLY A 32 16.19 -1.44 -12.63
CA GLY A 32 15.70 -1.77 -13.98
C GLY A 32 14.99 -3.13 -14.19
N ALA A 33 14.79 -3.92 -13.14
CA ALA A 33 14.00 -5.16 -13.16
C ALA A 33 12.67 -5.06 -12.38
N LEU A 34 12.41 -3.96 -11.68
CA LEU A 34 11.19 -3.73 -10.90
C LEU A 34 10.19 -2.87 -11.68
N LYS A 35 8.98 -3.39 -11.90
CA LYS A 35 7.86 -2.58 -12.37
C LYS A 35 7.11 -2.01 -11.16
N GLN A 36 7.20 -0.71 -10.94
CA GLN A 36 6.48 -0.03 -9.86
C GLN A 36 5.14 0.51 -10.33
N CYS A 37 4.18 0.56 -9.43
CA CYS A 37 2.84 1.09 -9.65
C CYS A 37 2.43 1.89 -8.41
N LEU A 38 2.05 3.15 -8.61
CA LEU A 38 1.42 3.95 -7.58
C LEU A 38 -0.10 3.78 -7.70
N LEU A 39 -0.75 3.27 -6.65
CA LEU A 39 -2.21 3.19 -6.57
C LEU A 39 -2.71 4.39 -5.79
N ILE A 40 -3.44 5.30 -6.44
CA ILE A 40 -4.14 6.39 -5.78
C ILE A 40 -5.41 5.83 -5.12
N ILE A 41 -5.56 6.08 -3.81
CA ILE A 41 -6.71 5.65 -3.03
C ILE A 41 -7.72 6.80 -3.01
N ARG A 42 -8.87 6.58 -3.63
CA ARG A 42 -9.93 7.57 -3.73
C ARG A 42 -11.16 7.14 -2.92
N LYS A 43 -11.78 8.10 -2.24
CA LYS A 43 -13.06 7.93 -1.55
C LYS A 43 -13.97 9.09 -1.93
N GLU A 44 -15.15 8.80 -2.46
CA GLU A 44 -16.17 9.82 -2.80
C GLU A 44 -15.61 10.95 -3.68
N GLN A 45 -14.81 10.59 -4.70
CA GLN A 45 -14.12 11.50 -5.64
C GLN A 45 -12.92 12.30 -5.08
N GLU A 46 -12.58 12.13 -3.82
CA GLU A 46 -11.38 12.76 -3.24
C GLU A 46 -10.23 11.76 -3.13
N ASP A 47 -9.03 12.20 -3.51
CA ASP A 47 -7.81 11.44 -3.31
C ASP A 47 -7.40 11.55 -1.84
N ILE A 48 -7.57 10.44 -1.12
CA ILE A 48 -7.40 10.39 0.34
C ILE A 48 -6.08 9.75 0.75
N GLY A 49 -5.33 9.18 -0.19
CA GLY A 49 -4.10 8.47 0.09
C GLY A 49 -3.58 7.74 -1.12
N TRP A 50 -2.58 6.89 -0.89
CA TRP A 50 -1.90 6.16 -1.94
C TRP A 50 -1.23 4.90 -1.39
N ALA A 51 -0.93 3.98 -2.29
CA ALA A 51 -0.17 2.77 -2.02
C ALA A 51 0.91 2.59 -3.09
N LEU A 52 2.16 2.40 -2.67
CA LEU A 52 3.24 2.06 -3.58
C LEU A 52 3.37 0.55 -3.67
N CYS A 53 3.16 0.03 -4.86
CA CYS A 53 3.38 -1.36 -5.17
C CYS A 53 4.60 -1.51 -6.09
N ALA A 54 5.33 -2.61 -5.97
CA ALA A 54 6.42 -2.93 -6.87
C ALA A 54 6.38 -4.41 -7.25
N THR A 55 6.59 -4.70 -8.52
CA THR A 55 6.60 -6.07 -9.04
C THR A 55 8.03 -6.57 -9.10
N PHE A 56 8.33 -7.66 -8.40
CA PHE A 56 9.62 -8.34 -8.42
C PHE A 56 9.42 -9.81 -8.81
N LEU A 57 10.09 -10.25 -9.88
CA LEU A 57 10.06 -11.66 -10.34
C LEU A 57 8.65 -12.28 -10.39
N SER A 58 7.67 -11.52 -10.89
CA SER A 58 6.23 -11.87 -11.02
C SER A 58 5.37 -11.76 -9.76
N ASP A 59 5.93 -11.40 -8.61
CA ASP A 59 5.15 -11.07 -7.40
C ASP A 59 5.00 -9.55 -7.27
N LEU A 60 3.79 -9.07 -6.98
CA LEU A 60 3.56 -7.68 -6.60
C LEU A 60 3.83 -7.55 -5.08
N HIS A 61 4.47 -6.48 -4.65
CA HIS A 61 4.82 -6.20 -3.27
C HIS A 61 4.23 -4.85 -2.89
N LEU A 62 3.47 -4.77 -1.80
CA LEU A 62 2.99 -3.50 -1.24
C LEU A 62 4.08 -2.91 -0.36
N HIS A 63 4.87 -1.99 -0.90
CA HIS A 63 5.99 -1.40 -0.18
C HIS A 63 5.53 -0.36 0.83
N LYS A 64 4.57 0.49 0.45
CA LYS A 64 4.16 1.63 1.26
C LYS A 64 2.66 1.87 1.12
N PHE A 65 2.06 2.35 2.20
CA PHE A 65 0.65 2.68 2.28
C PHE A 65 0.50 3.95 3.12
N PHE A 66 -0.23 4.91 2.59
CA PHE A 66 -0.45 6.18 3.23
C PHE A 66 -1.91 6.61 3.06
N ILE A 67 -2.46 7.17 4.14
CA ILE A 67 -3.74 7.88 4.14
C ILE A 67 -3.46 9.28 4.67
N ARG A 68 -3.96 10.30 3.99
CA ARG A 68 -3.80 11.70 4.39
C ARG A 68 -4.33 11.92 5.82
N PRO A 69 -3.66 12.73 6.66
CA PRO A 69 -3.99 12.87 8.08
C PRO A 69 -5.44 13.28 8.40
N ASP A 70 -6.04 14.11 7.56
CA ASP A 70 -7.43 14.58 7.63
C ASP A 70 -8.47 13.47 7.43
N PHE A 71 -8.08 12.38 6.76
CA PHE A 71 -8.91 11.18 6.62
C PHE A 71 -8.59 10.10 7.67
N ARG A 72 -7.64 10.34 8.57
CA ARG A 72 -7.31 9.39 9.64
C ARG A 72 -8.33 9.49 10.78
N GLY A 73 -8.68 8.33 11.34
CA GLY A 73 -9.64 8.20 12.43
C GLY A 73 -10.84 7.33 12.05
N ARG A 74 -11.58 6.84 13.05
CA ARG A 74 -12.80 6.01 12.87
C ARG A 74 -12.63 4.76 11.97
N GLY A 75 -11.42 4.25 11.82
CA GLY A 75 -11.15 3.03 11.07
C GLY A 75 -10.95 3.20 9.55
N VAL A 76 -10.90 4.42 9.02
CA VAL A 76 -10.72 4.66 7.56
C VAL A 76 -9.46 3.98 7.02
N SER A 77 -8.33 4.08 7.73
CA SER A 77 -7.08 3.45 7.30
C SER A 77 -7.18 1.92 7.24
N VAL A 78 -7.89 1.30 8.19
CA VAL A 78 -8.11 -0.15 8.19
C VAL A 78 -9.02 -0.56 7.04
N ALA A 79 -10.11 0.17 6.82
CA ALA A 79 -11.06 -0.12 5.74
C ALA A 79 -10.43 0.08 4.34
N ALA A 80 -9.59 1.09 4.18
CA ALA A 80 -8.84 1.32 2.93
C ALA A 80 -7.79 0.23 2.70
N ALA A 81 -7.04 -0.16 3.74
CA ALA A 81 -6.09 -1.26 3.67
C ALA A 81 -6.76 -2.60 3.33
N GLU A 82 -7.87 -2.92 3.98
CA GLU A 82 -8.69 -4.10 3.68
C GLU A 82 -9.15 -4.10 2.21
N SER A 83 -9.71 -2.97 1.76
CA SER A 83 -10.17 -2.82 0.38
C SER A 83 -9.04 -2.97 -0.64
N LEU A 84 -7.85 -2.44 -0.31
CA LEU A 84 -6.66 -2.56 -1.15
C LEU A 84 -6.25 -4.01 -1.29
N VAL A 85 -6.18 -4.75 -0.17
CA VAL A 85 -5.77 -6.14 -0.22
C VAL A 85 -6.77 -7.01 -0.98
N HIS A 86 -8.08 -6.76 -0.81
CA HIS A 86 -9.10 -7.40 -1.65
C HIS A 86 -8.88 -7.14 -3.13
N HIS A 87 -8.61 -5.88 -3.50
CA HIS A 87 -8.31 -5.51 -4.88
C HIS A 87 -7.09 -6.28 -5.44
N LEU A 88 -5.98 -6.35 -4.68
CA LEU A 88 -4.79 -7.10 -5.10
C LEU A 88 -5.08 -8.59 -5.31
N ILE A 89 -5.81 -9.18 -4.36
CA ILE A 89 -6.21 -10.58 -4.39
C ILE A 89 -7.12 -10.90 -5.58
N GLU A 90 -8.09 -10.04 -5.90
CA GLU A 90 -9.02 -10.21 -7.02
C GLU A 90 -8.29 -10.24 -8.36
N HIS A 91 -7.16 -9.54 -8.46
CA HIS A 91 -6.30 -9.53 -9.65
C HIS A 91 -5.29 -10.70 -9.65
N GLY A 92 -5.41 -11.65 -8.71
CA GLY A 92 -4.54 -12.82 -8.63
C GLY A 92 -3.11 -12.51 -8.18
N LEU A 93 -2.92 -11.38 -7.49
CA LEU A 93 -1.60 -10.88 -7.11
C LEU A 93 -1.27 -11.33 -5.68
N SER A 94 -0.05 -11.82 -5.49
CA SER A 94 0.59 -11.91 -4.18
C SER A 94 0.88 -10.49 -3.66
N PHE A 95 1.06 -10.33 -2.35
CA PHE A 95 1.52 -9.08 -1.77
C PHE A 95 2.43 -9.31 -0.58
N CYS A 96 3.40 -8.41 -0.42
CA CYS A 96 4.23 -8.30 0.77
C CYS A 96 3.95 -6.98 1.50
N ILE A 97 4.02 -6.93 2.85
CA ILE A 97 3.74 -5.71 3.62
C ILE A 97 4.89 -5.44 4.60
N ALA A 98 5.61 -4.34 4.37
CA ALA A 98 6.58 -3.86 5.35
C ALA A 98 5.86 -3.25 6.55
N VAL A 99 6.22 -3.70 7.76
CA VAL A 99 5.67 -3.20 9.02
C VAL A 99 6.81 -2.57 9.80
N ILE A 100 6.73 -1.26 9.97
CA ILE A 100 7.83 -0.45 10.52
C ILE A 100 7.61 -0.06 11.99
N ASP A 101 6.39 -0.25 12.52
CA ASP A 101 6.04 0.03 13.92
C ASP A 101 4.80 -0.75 14.40
N ASP A 102 4.61 -0.86 15.73
CA ASP A 102 3.45 -1.51 16.35
C ASP A 102 2.08 -0.96 15.86
N ARG A 103 2.05 0.31 15.45
CA ARG A 103 0.80 0.95 15.02
C ARG A 103 0.40 0.42 13.64
N SER A 104 1.36 0.34 12.73
CA SER A 104 1.22 -0.24 11.40
C SER A 104 0.92 -1.73 11.50
N GLU A 105 1.57 -2.45 12.42
CA GLU A 105 1.31 -3.87 12.67
C GLU A 105 -0.14 -4.11 13.10
N ARG A 106 -0.64 -3.34 14.08
CA ARG A 106 -2.04 -3.44 14.55
C ARG A 106 -3.04 -3.07 13.47
N MET A 107 -2.72 -2.12 12.60
CA MET A 107 -3.58 -1.75 11.47
C MET A 107 -3.65 -2.89 10.46
N TRP A 108 -2.51 -3.42 10.03
CA TRP A 108 -2.43 -4.49 9.04
C TRP A 108 -3.02 -5.79 9.57
N SER A 109 -2.77 -6.15 10.83
CA SER A 109 -3.40 -7.30 11.47
C SER A 109 -4.93 -7.24 11.42
N LYS A 110 -5.51 -6.05 11.62
CA LYS A 110 -6.97 -5.85 11.50
C LYS A 110 -7.43 -5.95 10.05
N ALA A 111 -6.73 -5.30 9.13
CA ALA A 111 -7.08 -5.34 7.70
C ALA A 111 -7.00 -6.76 7.12
N LEU A 112 -6.05 -7.58 7.57
CA LEU A 112 -5.85 -8.95 7.10
C LEU A 112 -6.77 -9.96 7.80
N SER A 113 -7.39 -9.61 8.93
CA SER A 113 -8.24 -10.53 9.69
C SER A 113 -9.51 -10.98 8.95
N SER A 114 -9.96 -10.21 7.96
CA SER A 114 -11.11 -10.57 7.11
C SER A 114 -10.71 -11.42 5.89
N ILE A 115 -9.42 -11.64 5.67
CA ILE A 115 -8.90 -12.30 4.47
C ILE A 115 -8.62 -13.78 4.77
N PRO A 116 -9.11 -14.72 3.95
CA PRO A 116 -8.83 -16.14 4.14
C PRO A 116 -7.33 -16.44 4.07
N HIS A 117 -6.79 -17.15 5.08
CA HIS A 117 -5.37 -17.52 5.24
C HIS A 117 -4.68 -18.17 4.02
N ARG A 118 -5.42 -18.60 3.00
CA ARG A 118 -4.85 -19.21 1.77
C ARG A 118 -4.39 -18.20 0.72
N ARG A 119 -4.64 -16.90 0.90
CA ARG A 119 -4.39 -15.87 -0.13
C ARG A 119 -3.27 -14.88 0.21
N TYR A 120 -2.63 -15.01 1.37
CA TYR A 120 -1.43 -14.26 1.70
C TYR A 120 -0.48 -15.13 2.50
N ASN A 121 0.83 -14.95 2.31
CA ASN A 121 1.83 -15.72 3.03
C ASN A 121 2.00 -15.11 4.45
N GLU A 122 2.10 -15.91 5.50
CA GLU A 122 2.23 -15.37 6.87
C GLU A 122 3.66 -14.85 7.16
N ASP A 123 4.64 -15.28 6.36
CA ASP A 123 6.05 -14.84 6.42
C ASP A 123 6.29 -13.40 5.91
N THR A 124 5.22 -12.63 5.75
CA THR A 124 5.19 -11.40 4.97
C THR A 124 5.53 -10.14 5.79
N PHE A 125 5.71 -10.28 7.09
CA PHE A 125 6.08 -9.18 7.98
C PHE A 125 7.60 -9.01 7.99
N PHE A 126 8.10 -8.02 7.25
CA PHE A 126 9.46 -7.53 7.47
C PHE A 126 9.41 -6.40 8.50
N VAL A 127 9.93 -6.68 9.70
CA VAL A 127 10.27 -5.68 10.71
C VAL A 127 11.60 -5.06 10.26
N GLY A 128 11.56 -3.82 9.79
CA GLY A 128 12.77 -3.05 9.53
C GLY A 128 13.25 -2.40 10.83
N ASP A 129 14.46 -2.75 11.26
CA ASP A 129 15.21 -2.05 12.33
C ASP A 129 15.61 -0.62 11.92
#